data_AF-A0A1G0P2A8-F1
#
_entry.id   AF-A0A1G0P2A8-F1
#
_cell.length_a   1.000
_cell.length_b   1.000
_cell.length_c   1.000
_cell.angle_alpha   90.00
_cell.angle_beta   90.00
_cell.angle_gamma   90.00
#
_symmetry.space_group_name_H-M   'P 1'
#
loop_
_entity.id
_entity.type
_entity.pdbx_description
1 polymer ?
#
loop_
_entity_poly.entity_id
_entity_poly.type
_entity_poly.pdbx_seq_one_letter_code
_entity_poly.pdbx_strand_id
1 'polypeptide(L)'
;MKVILRQDYESLGKIGEVVEVKDGFARNFLLPRKIAYSALKGNLASLEEEKKNFAKKAEHEREAAENLSTELEKVSVTIPVQVGEEDKIFGTVTTQMIAEALKEKGFDIDKRRI
;
A
#
# COMPACT_ATOMS: atom_id res chain seq x y z
N MET A 1 10.15 4.79 31.59
CA MET A 1 8.77 5.06 31.12
C MET A 1 8.59 4.56 29.68
N LYS A 2 7.48 3.87 29.39
CA LYS A 2 7.12 3.50 28.00
C LYS A 2 6.31 4.61 27.34
N VAL A 3 6.69 4.98 26.13
CA VAL A 3 6.00 5.99 25.32
C VAL A 3 5.81 5.46 23.90
N ILE A 4 4.77 5.93 23.23
CA ILE A 4 4.50 5.63 21.82
C ILE A 4 4.87 6.86 21.01
N LEU A 5 5.70 6.68 19.98
CA LEU A 5 6.11 7.77 19.11
C LEU A 5 4.95 8.21 18.22
N ARG A 6 4.71 9.53 18.19
CA ARG A 6 3.76 10.19 17.29
C ARG A 6 4.43 10.70 16.02
N GLN A 7 5.75 10.81 16.02
CA GLN A 7 6.55 11.27 14.90
C GLN A 7 7.82 10.43 14.85
N ASP A 8 8.39 10.30 13.65
CA ASP A 8 9.69 9.66 13.46
C ASP A 8 10.75 10.43 14.24
N TYR A 9 11.60 9.71 14.96
CA TYR A 9 12.69 10.29 15.73
C TYR A 9 13.93 9.43 15.56
N GLU A 10 14.96 10.02 14.95
CA GLU A 10 16.15 9.32 14.45
C GLU A 10 16.80 8.37 15.46
N SER A 11 16.84 8.75 16.75
CA SER A 11 17.47 7.93 17.79
C SER A 11 16.52 6.96 18.50
N LEU A 12 15.22 6.99 18.23
CA LEU A 12 14.22 6.20 18.96
C LEU A 12 13.46 5.22 18.04
N GLY A 13 13.10 5.62 16.83
CA GLY A 13 12.34 4.80 15.90
C GLY A 13 11.32 5.59 15.08
N LYS A 14 10.39 4.87 14.46
CA LYS A 14 9.32 5.45 13.63
C LYS A 14 8.03 5.69 14.41
N ILE A 15 7.12 6.45 13.80
CA ILE A 15 5.76 6.67 14.26
C ILE A 15 5.05 5.33 14.58
N GLY A 16 4.38 5.27 15.73
CA GLY A 16 3.62 4.09 16.17
C GLY A 16 4.47 2.98 16.81
N GLU A 17 5.76 3.23 17.06
CA GLU A 17 6.61 2.34 17.84
C GLU A 17 6.53 2.64 19.35
N VAL A 18 6.56 1.57 20.14
CA VAL A 18 6.59 1.65 21.61
C VAL A 18 8.05 1.61 22.04
N VAL A 19 8.54 2.70 22.61
CA VAL A 19 9.93 2.83 23.06
C VAL A 19 10.00 3.03 24.56
N GLU A 20 11.02 2.44 25.19
CA GLU A 20 11.31 2.63 26.59
C GLU A 20 12.38 3.70 26.77
N VAL A 21 12.02 4.77 27.46
CA VAL A 21 12.89 5.95 27.67
C VAL A 21 12.97 6.32 29.14
N LYS A 22 13.99 7.10 29.49
CA LYS A 22 14.12 7.68 30.83
C LYS A 22 12.94 8.62 31.12
N ASP A 23 12.42 8.55 32.33
CA ASP A 23 11.23 9.31 32.76
C ASP A 23 11.36 10.82 32.57
N GLY A 24 12.53 11.40 32.88
CA GLY A 24 12.78 12.82 32.68
C GLY A 24 12.78 13.22 31.20
N PHE A 25 13.26 12.35 30.31
CA PHE A 25 13.27 12.61 28.87
C PHE A 25 11.85 12.53 28.29
N ALA A 26 11.05 11.57 28.72
CA ALA A 26 9.63 11.50 28.35
C ALA A 26 8.86 12.76 28.80
N ARG A 27 8.91 13.10 30.09
CA ARG A 27 8.08 14.16 30.69
C ARG A 27 8.49 15.57 30.30
N ASN A 28 9.81 15.83 30.16
CA ASN A 28 10.30 17.19 29.93
C ASN A 28 10.50 17.51 28.45
N PHE A 29 10.67 16.49 27.58
CA PHE A 29 11.00 16.70 26.18
C PHE A 29 9.96 16.08 25.23
N LEU A 30 9.71 14.77 25.30
CA LEU A 30 8.90 14.08 24.29
C LEU A 30 7.40 14.38 24.39
N LEU A 31 6.84 14.37 25.61
CA LEU A 31 5.42 14.62 25.88
C LEU A 31 5.03 16.09 25.60
N PRO A 32 5.75 17.12 26.10
CA PRO A 32 5.39 18.51 25.85
C PRO A 32 5.51 18.90 24.38
N ARG A 33 6.50 18.34 23.66
CA ARG A 33 6.70 18.59 22.22
C ARG A 33 5.79 17.76 21.32
N LYS A 34 4.90 16.93 21.89
CA LYS A 34 4.00 16.04 21.14
C LYS A 34 4.74 15.09 20.17
N ILE A 35 5.98 14.75 20.50
CA ILE A 35 6.79 13.77 19.76
C ILE A 35 6.37 12.35 20.15
N ALA A 36 5.96 12.15 21.40
CA ALA A 36 5.46 10.88 21.90
C ALA A 36 4.29 11.08 22.87
N TYR A 37 3.52 10.02 23.09
CA TYR A 37 2.45 9.96 24.08
C TYR A 37 2.63 8.75 25.01
N SER A 38 2.02 8.79 26.19
CA SER A 38 2.19 7.72 27.19
C SER A 38 1.64 6.39 26.68
N ALA A 39 2.42 5.32 26.84
CA ALA A 39 2.02 3.96 26.51
C ALA A 39 1.13 3.37 27.63
N LEU A 40 -0.05 3.96 27.82
CA LEU A 40 -1.08 3.44 28.71
C LEU A 40 -1.68 2.15 28.14
N LYS A 41 -2.23 1.28 29.00
CA LYS A 41 -2.86 0.01 28.56
C LYS A 41 -3.94 0.22 27.48
N GLY A 42 -4.76 1.25 27.62
CA GLY A 42 -5.77 1.60 26.61
C GLY A 42 -5.15 2.01 25.27
N ASN A 43 -4.12 2.87 25.31
CA ASN A 43 -3.42 3.34 24.12
C ASN A 43 -2.68 2.22 23.38
N LEU A 44 -2.12 1.24 24.12
CA LEU A 44 -1.49 0.07 23.54
C LEU A 44 -2.52 -0.83 22.86
N ALA A 45 -3.66 -1.09 23.51
CA ALA A 45 -4.74 -1.90 22.93
C ALA A 45 -5.30 -1.27 21.65
N SER A 46 -5.54 0.05 21.64
CA SER A 46 -5.99 0.75 20.43
C SER A 46 -4.98 0.66 19.29
N LEU A 47 -3.69 0.80 19.59
CA LEU A 47 -2.63 0.70 18.58
C LEU A 47 -2.49 -0.73 18.02
N GLU A 48 -2.64 -1.76 18.85
CA GLU A 48 -2.67 -3.14 18.41
C GLU A 48 -3.90 -3.43 17.53
N GLU A 49 -5.07 -2.91 17.90
CA GLU A 49 -6.29 -3.06 17.13
C GLU A 49 -6.20 -2.36 15.77
N GLU A 50 -5.67 -1.14 15.72
CA GLU A 50 -5.40 -0.42 14.48
C GLU A 50 -4.41 -1.19 13.59
N LYS A 51 -3.30 -1.68 14.14
CA LYS A 51 -2.33 -2.50 13.41
C LYS A 51 -2.98 -3.78 12.86
N LYS A 52 -3.80 -4.45 13.65
CA LYS A 52 -4.51 -5.67 13.22
C LYS A 52 -5.51 -5.38 12.11
N ASN A 53 -6.24 -4.27 12.20
CA ASN A 53 -7.19 -3.86 11.16
C ASN A 53 -6.47 -3.47 9.87
N PHE A 54 -5.34 -2.76 9.96
CA PHE A 54 -4.53 -2.43 8.80
C PHE A 54 -3.94 -3.68 8.14
N ALA A 55 -3.38 -4.60 8.95
CA ALA A 55 -2.84 -5.85 8.45
C ALA A 55 -3.91 -6.71 7.76
N LYS A 56 -5.12 -6.79 8.31
CA LYS A 56 -6.24 -7.50 7.68
C LYS A 56 -6.65 -6.88 6.34
N LYS A 57 -6.70 -5.54 6.25
CA LYS A 57 -7.01 -4.85 4.99
C LYS A 57 -5.92 -5.11 3.95
N ALA A 58 -4.66 -4.97 4.34
CA ALA A 58 -3.52 -5.23 3.46
C ALA A 58 -3.51 -6.69 2.96
N GLU A 59 -3.84 -7.65 3.83
CA GLU A 59 -3.92 -9.06 3.45
C GLU A 59 -5.06 -9.30 2.46
N HIS A 60 -6.25 -8.74 2.70
CA HIS A 60 -7.37 -8.84 1.77
C HIS A 60 -7.06 -8.20 0.41
N GLU A 61 -6.38 -7.04 0.40
CA GLU A 61 -5.92 -6.41 -0.84
C GLU A 61 -4.88 -7.25 -1.58
N ARG A 62 -3.97 -7.91 -0.85
CA ARG A 62 -2.98 -8.85 -1.39
C ARG A 62 -3.67 -10.06 -2.02
N GLU A 63 -4.57 -10.70 -1.30
CA GLU A 63 -5.32 -11.86 -1.79
C GLU A 63 -6.16 -11.49 -3.03
N ALA A 64 -6.84 -10.33 -3.01
CA ALA A 64 -7.58 -9.85 -4.17
C ALA A 64 -6.68 -9.60 -5.39
N ALA A 65 -5.46 -9.07 -5.18
CA ALA A 65 -4.49 -8.86 -6.24
C ALA A 65 -3.92 -10.17 -6.80
N GLU A 66 -3.66 -11.17 -5.95
CA GLU A 66 -3.18 -12.49 -6.36
C GLU A 66 -4.24 -13.26 -7.16
N ASN A 67 -5.50 -13.19 -6.73
CA ASN A 67 -6.61 -13.77 -7.46
C ASN A 67 -6.77 -13.11 -8.84
N LEU A 68 -6.73 -11.78 -8.90
CA LEU A 68 -6.79 -11.03 -10.16
C LEU A 68 -5.61 -11.40 -11.08
N SER A 69 -4.40 -11.54 -10.55
CA SER A 69 -3.22 -11.97 -11.32
C SER A 69 -3.43 -13.34 -11.95
N THR A 70 -3.94 -14.30 -11.17
CA THR A 70 -4.20 -15.67 -11.63
C THR A 70 -5.28 -15.73 -12.71
N GLU A 71 -6.28 -14.85 -12.63
CA GLU A 71 -7.30 -14.71 -13.66
C GLU A 71 -6.73 -14.11 -14.94
N LEU A 72 -5.93 -13.03 -14.82
CA LEU A 72 -5.32 -12.35 -15.97
C LEU A 72 -4.30 -13.21 -16.71
N GLU A 73 -3.53 -14.04 -16.02
CA GLU A 73 -2.59 -14.97 -16.66
C GLU A 73 -3.26 -15.92 -17.67
N LYS A 74 -4.54 -16.24 -17.46
CA LYS A 74 -5.32 -17.12 -18.35
C LYS A 74 -5.94 -16.37 -19.51
N VAL A 75 -5.92 -15.04 -19.49
CA VAL A 75 -6.61 -14.18 -20.46
C VAL A 75 -5.62 -13.75 -21.53
N SER A 76 -5.78 -14.31 -22.74
CA SER A 76 -5.13 -13.78 -23.94
C SER A 76 -5.96 -12.65 -24.53
N VAL A 77 -5.34 -11.53 -24.92
CA VAL A 77 -6.03 -10.41 -25.57
C VAL A 77 -5.49 -10.26 -26.98
N THR A 78 -6.40 -10.18 -27.96
CA THR A 78 -6.03 -10.00 -29.37
C THR A 78 -6.43 -8.60 -29.78
N ILE A 79 -5.45 -7.77 -30.14
CA ILE A 79 -5.68 -6.39 -30.58
C ILE A 79 -5.37 -6.32 -32.09
N PRO A 80 -6.39 -6.26 -32.96
CA PRO A 80 -6.17 -6.13 -34.39
C PRO A 80 -5.59 -4.73 -34.69
N VAL A 81 -4.48 -4.69 -35.44
CA VAL A 81 -3.82 -3.45 -35.86
C VAL A 81 -3.54 -3.48 -37.35
N GLN A 82 -3.52 -2.30 -37.98
CA GLN A 82 -3.13 -2.17 -39.38
C GLN A 82 -1.61 -2.28 -39.52
N VAL A 83 -1.16 -3.12 -40.44
CA VAL A 83 0.25 -3.32 -40.79
C VAL A 83 0.54 -2.77 -42.18
N GLY A 84 1.74 -2.25 -42.39
CA GLY A 84 2.26 -1.75 -43.67
C GLY A 84 3.15 -2.76 -44.38
N GLU A 85 3.95 -2.26 -45.33
CA GLU A 85 4.96 -3.09 -46.00
C GLU A 85 5.95 -3.66 -44.97
N GLU A 86 6.32 -4.93 -45.15
CA GLU A 86 7.16 -5.73 -44.23
C GLU A 86 6.58 -5.99 -42.82
N ASP A 87 5.26 -6.17 -42.69
CA ASP A 87 4.58 -6.47 -41.40
C ASP A 87 4.79 -5.42 -40.30
N LYS A 88 5.17 -4.19 -40.70
CA LYS A 88 5.43 -3.11 -39.75
C LYS A 88 4.12 -2.46 -39.31
N ILE A 89 3.83 -2.46 -38.02
CA ILE A 89 2.62 -1.83 -37.47
C ILE A 89 2.62 -0.33 -37.75
N PHE A 90 1.52 0.19 -38.28
CA PHE A 90 1.27 1.62 -38.35
C PHE A 90 0.89 2.13 -36.95
N GLY A 91 1.84 2.76 -36.26
CA GLY A 91 1.63 3.33 -34.93
C GLY A 91 2.12 2.44 -33.79
N THR A 92 1.41 2.45 -32.66
CA THR A 92 1.80 1.72 -31.44
C THR A 92 0.56 1.25 -30.69
N VAL A 93 0.59 0.02 -30.18
CA VAL A 93 -0.43 -0.47 -29.24
C VAL A 93 -0.25 0.25 -27.92
N THR A 94 -1.23 1.08 -27.55
CA THR A 94 -1.16 1.88 -26.32
C THR A 94 -1.76 1.12 -25.13
N THR A 95 -1.38 1.51 -23.91
CA THR A 95 -1.97 0.95 -22.68
C THR A 95 -3.48 1.13 -22.59
N GLN A 96 -4.01 2.17 -23.25
CA GLN A 96 -5.46 2.39 -23.35
C GLN A 96 -6.13 1.32 -24.23
N MET A 97 -5.54 0.95 -25.36
CA MET A 97 -6.07 -0.12 -26.22
C MET A 97 -6.07 -1.47 -25.50
N ILE A 98 -5.04 -1.73 -24.68
CA ILE A 98 -4.96 -2.94 -23.86
C ILE A 98 -6.04 -2.92 -22.76
N ALA A 99 -6.22 -1.79 -22.08
CA ALA A 99 -7.26 -1.63 -21.06
C ALA A 99 -8.67 -1.82 -21.62
N GLU A 100 -8.95 -1.25 -22.80
CA GLU A 100 -10.24 -1.40 -23.49
C GLU A 100 -10.49 -2.86 -23.88
N ALA A 101 -9.49 -3.54 -24.43
CA ALA A 101 -9.62 -4.94 -24.81
C ALA A 101 -9.69 -5.91 -23.60
N LEU A 102 -9.08 -5.57 -22.46
CA LEU A 102 -9.28 -6.29 -21.19
C LEU A 102 -10.68 -6.05 -20.61
N LYS A 103 -11.22 -4.84 -20.77
CA LYS A 103 -12.57 -4.48 -20.34
C LYS A 103 -13.65 -5.23 -21.11
N GLU A 104 -13.47 -5.44 -22.42
CA GLU A 104 -14.35 -6.30 -23.22
C GLU A 104 -14.41 -7.75 -22.70
N LYS A 105 -13.33 -8.22 -22.04
CA LYS A 105 -13.27 -9.53 -21.39
C LYS A 105 -13.76 -9.53 -19.94
N GLY A 106 -14.24 -8.40 -19.44
CA GLY A 106 -14.79 -8.25 -18.09
C GLY A 106 -13.81 -7.77 -17.02
N PHE A 107 -12.57 -7.42 -17.38
CA PHE A 107 -11.56 -6.92 -16.45
C PHE A 107 -11.45 -5.40 -16.53
N ASP A 108 -11.95 -4.68 -15.51
CA ASP A 108 -11.82 -3.22 -15.43
C ASP A 108 -10.50 -2.86 -14.73
N ILE A 109 -9.44 -2.72 -15.53
CA ILE A 109 -8.08 -2.40 -15.04
C ILE A 109 -7.73 -0.97 -15.42
N ASP A 110 -7.30 -0.18 -14.44
CA ASP A 110 -6.78 1.16 -14.69
C ASP A 110 -5.50 1.07 -15.54
N LYS A 111 -5.44 1.89 -16.60
CA LYS A 111 -4.27 2.04 -17.49
C LYS A 111 -2.96 2.36 -16.77
N ARG A 112 -3.00 2.88 -15.52
CA ARG A 112 -1.80 3.10 -14.69
C ARG A 112 -1.20 1.80 -14.14
N ARG A 113 -1.93 0.69 -14.19
CA ARG A 113 -1.54 -0.64 -13.71
C ARG A 113 -1.08 -1.57 -14.86
N ILE A 114 -1.03 -1.07 -16.09
CA ILE A 114 -0.59 -1.75 -17.33
C ILE A 114 0.72 -1.13 -17.77
#